data_AF-A0A1E9ASI7-F1
#
_entry.id   AF-A0A1E9ASI7-F1
#
_cell.length_a   1.000
_cell.length_b   1.000
_cell.length_c   1.000
_cell.angle_alpha   90.00
_cell.angle_beta   90.00
_cell.angle_gamma   90.00
#
_symmetry.space_group_name_H-M   'P 1'
#
loop_
_entity.id
_entity.type
_entity.pdbx_description
1 polymer ?
#
loop_
_entity_poly.entity_id
_entity_poly.type
_entity_poly.pdbx_seq_one_letter_code
_entity_poly.pdbx_strand_id
1 'polypeptide(L)'
;MKKLFKISIIFLITFLFLSACGNKSLYSMKTDTSDEKGVEKIINKLEWKENKLGDLELKDKSLEINLEKTPNSSRDENTKELFINGVNLLVLTDIDEVNYNGEDLDFSGIDKDFANEILTIKYDKKIEDLRKSEEAFNEVNEKLKNEKFETGAVHYEMMK
;
A
#
# COMPACT_ATOMS: atom_id res chain seq x y z
N MET A 1 -10.53 -15.32 -50.91
CA MET A 1 -9.94 -15.10 -49.57
C MET A 1 -10.04 -13.64 -49.15
N LYS A 2 -11.23 -13.12 -48.80
CA LYS A 2 -11.40 -11.71 -48.36
C LYS A 2 -12.43 -11.51 -47.23
N LYS A 3 -12.88 -12.59 -46.58
CA LYS A 3 -13.95 -12.50 -45.54
C LYS A 3 -13.53 -12.90 -44.12
N LEU A 4 -12.32 -13.44 -43.94
CA LEU A 4 -11.83 -13.82 -42.60
C LEU A 4 -11.02 -12.72 -41.89
N PHE A 5 -10.61 -11.66 -42.61
CA PHE A 5 -9.76 -10.60 -42.05
C PHE A 5 -10.51 -9.53 -41.24
N LYS A 6 -11.85 -9.49 -41.29
CA LYS A 6 -12.64 -8.46 -40.62
C LYS A 6 -13.06 -8.81 -39.19
N ILE A 7 -13.02 -10.08 -38.80
CA ILE A 7 -13.50 -10.53 -37.47
C ILE A 7 -12.39 -10.46 -36.42
N SER A 8 -11.11 -10.70 -36.79
CA SER A 8 -9.99 -10.58 -35.84
C SER A 8 -9.69 -9.15 -35.38
N ILE A 9 -9.98 -8.14 -36.21
CA ILE A 9 -9.69 -6.74 -35.86
C ILE A 9 -10.71 -6.21 -34.82
N ILE A 10 -11.95 -6.69 -34.85
CA ILE A 10 -12.98 -6.26 -33.89
C ILE A 10 -12.68 -6.82 -32.49
N PHE A 11 -12.17 -8.06 -32.38
CA PHE A 11 -11.78 -8.66 -31.11
C PHE A 11 -10.52 -8.01 -30.50
N LEU A 12 -9.59 -7.53 -31.33
CA LEU A 12 -8.40 -6.82 -30.84
C LEU A 12 -8.75 -5.42 -30.30
N ILE A 13 -9.77 -4.78 -30.88
CA ILE A 13 -10.21 -3.44 -30.47
C ILE A 13 -11.09 -3.50 -29.22
N THR A 14 -11.94 -4.52 -29.06
CA THR A 14 -12.75 -4.65 -27.82
C THR A 14 -11.93 -5.00 -26.58
N PHE A 15 -10.76 -5.62 -26.73
CA PHE A 15 -9.84 -5.83 -25.58
C PHE A 15 -9.13 -4.54 -25.15
N LEU A 16 -8.99 -3.56 -26.05
CA LEU A 16 -8.36 -2.26 -25.74
C LEU A 16 -9.28 -1.26 -25.03
N PHE A 17 -10.61 -1.49 -25.02
CA PHE A 17 -11.57 -0.56 -24.42
C PHE A 17 -12.09 -0.97 -23.03
N LEU A 18 -11.64 -2.09 -22.46
CA LEU A 18 -11.97 -2.46 -21.07
C LEU A 18 -11.06 -1.82 -20.01
N SER A 19 -10.02 -1.08 -20.39
CA SER A 19 -9.15 -0.33 -19.46
C SER A 19 -9.53 1.15 -19.30
N ALA A 20 -10.64 1.59 -19.89
CA ALA A 20 -11.10 2.99 -19.85
C ALA A 20 -12.00 3.34 -18.65
N CYS A 21 -11.95 2.56 -17.56
CA CYS A 21 -12.18 3.10 -16.22
C CYS A 21 -10.79 3.33 -15.64
N GLY A 22 -10.25 4.54 -15.85
CA GLY A 22 -8.87 4.90 -15.54
C GLY A 22 -8.60 4.74 -14.05
N ASN A 23 -8.22 3.53 -13.64
CA ASN A 23 -7.79 3.26 -12.28
C ASN A 23 -6.40 3.88 -12.17
N LYS A 24 -6.36 5.19 -11.89
CA LYS A 24 -5.12 5.94 -11.68
C LYS A 24 -4.25 5.12 -10.74
N SER A 25 -3.02 4.83 -11.16
CA SER A 25 -2.05 4.10 -10.33
C SER A 25 -1.97 4.80 -8.98
N LEU A 26 -1.85 4.01 -7.91
CA LEU A 26 -1.77 4.56 -6.56
C LEU A 26 -0.60 5.58 -6.45
N TYR A 27 0.52 5.29 -7.14
CA TYR A 27 1.67 6.17 -7.22
C TYR A 27 1.39 7.54 -7.85
N SER A 28 0.48 7.62 -8.84
CA SER A 28 0.09 8.90 -9.44
C SER A 28 -0.70 9.82 -8.51
N MET A 29 -1.12 9.32 -7.33
CA MET A 29 -1.86 10.08 -6.33
C MET A 29 -0.95 10.71 -5.26
N LYS A 30 0.38 10.61 -5.42
CA LYS A 30 1.36 11.21 -4.52
C LYS A 30 1.00 12.65 -4.13
N THR A 31 1.14 12.92 -2.84
CA THR A 31 0.80 14.21 -2.23
C THR A 31 1.71 14.51 -1.04
N ASP A 32 1.36 15.51 -0.24
CA ASP A 32 1.97 15.87 1.04
C ASP A 32 0.88 16.18 2.09
N THR A 33 1.28 16.37 3.34
CA THR A 33 0.39 16.60 4.49
C THR A 33 -0.35 17.93 4.43
N SER A 34 0.03 18.86 3.53
CA SER A 34 -0.73 20.08 3.31
C SER A 34 -2.02 19.85 2.51
N ASP A 35 -2.14 18.72 1.80
CA ASP A 35 -3.36 18.29 1.12
C ASP A 35 -4.00 17.10 1.83
N GLU A 36 -4.64 17.39 2.97
CA GLU A 36 -5.40 16.42 3.77
C GLU A 36 -6.38 15.60 2.93
N LYS A 37 -7.06 16.23 1.97
CA LYS A 37 -8.00 15.52 1.07
C LYS A 37 -7.29 14.59 0.11
N GLY A 38 -6.07 14.92 -0.30
CA GLY A 38 -5.19 14.04 -1.06
C GLY A 38 -4.80 12.82 -0.25
N VAL A 39 -4.37 13.03 1.00
CA VAL A 39 -4.02 11.95 1.94
C VAL A 39 -5.22 11.03 2.18
N GLU A 40 -6.39 11.58 2.47
CA GLU A 40 -7.64 10.84 2.68
C GLU A 40 -8.03 10.01 1.44
N LYS A 41 -7.85 10.56 0.23
CA LYS A 41 -8.09 9.81 -1.02
C LYS A 41 -7.15 8.63 -1.19
N ILE A 42 -5.88 8.75 -0.78
CA ILE A 42 -4.93 7.63 -0.82
C ILE A 42 -5.39 6.55 0.16
N ILE A 43 -5.68 6.92 1.42
CA ILE A 43 -6.15 6.01 2.47
C ILE A 43 -7.38 5.22 1.99
N ASN A 44 -8.37 5.91 1.43
CA ASN A 44 -9.60 5.31 0.93
C ASN A 44 -9.41 4.39 -0.30
N LYS A 45 -8.25 4.43 -0.95
CA LYS A 45 -7.90 3.55 -2.08
C LYS A 45 -7.04 2.36 -1.68
N LEU A 46 -6.46 2.36 -0.49
CA LEU A 46 -5.69 1.23 0.02
C LEU A 46 -6.60 0.05 0.31
N GLU A 47 -6.04 -1.16 0.26
CA GLU A 47 -6.75 -2.36 0.63
C GLU A 47 -6.67 -2.53 2.15
N TRP A 48 -7.80 -2.48 2.85
CA TRP A 48 -7.83 -2.64 4.32
C TRP A 48 -8.27 -4.04 4.74
N LYS A 49 -8.54 -4.92 3.76
CA LYS A 49 -9.10 -6.26 3.93
C LYS A 49 -10.27 -6.27 4.91
N GLU A 50 -10.05 -6.86 6.07
CA GLU A 50 -11.03 -7.05 7.13
C GLU A 50 -11.09 -5.86 8.11
N ASN A 51 -10.15 -4.93 8.05
CA ASN A 51 -10.24 -3.71 8.84
C ASN A 51 -11.21 -2.74 8.18
N LYS A 52 -12.14 -2.22 8.98
CA LYS A 52 -12.97 -1.10 8.56
C LYS A 52 -12.29 0.19 9.02
N LEU A 53 -12.11 1.13 8.09
CA LEU A 53 -11.63 2.46 8.40
C LEU A 53 -12.63 3.19 9.31
N GLY A 54 -12.13 3.70 10.43
CA GLY A 54 -12.81 4.64 11.31
C GLY A 54 -12.30 6.07 11.08
N ASP A 55 -12.18 6.82 12.17
CA ASP A 55 -11.72 8.21 12.14
C ASP A 55 -10.24 8.31 11.75
N LEU A 56 -9.91 9.36 10.99
CA LEU A 56 -8.57 9.70 10.53
C LEU A 56 -8.16 11.04 11.12
N GLU A 57 -6.96 11.14 11.65
CA GLU A 57 -6.42 12.40 12.17
C GLU A 57 -4.99 12.62 11.68
N LEU A 58 -4.73 13.79 11.09
CA LEU A 58 -3.40 14.18 10.65
C LEU A 58 -2.86 15.25 11.60
N LYS A 59 -1.77 14.93 12.29
CA LYS A 59 -1.06 15.83 13.22
C LYS A 59 0.34 16.05 12.72
N ASP A 60 0.61 17.22 12.14
CA ASP A 60 1.88 17.57 11.51
C ASP A 60 2.31 16.55 10.43
N LYS A 61 3.19 15.61 10.80
CA LYS A 61 3.69 14.51 9.96
C LYS A 61 3.35 13.13 10.52
N SER A 62 2.50 13.02 11.52
CA SER A 62 1.99 11.75 12.03
C SER A 62 0.53 11.58 11.61
N LEU A 63 0.19 10.40 11.11
CA LEU A 63 -1.15 10.04 10.68
C LEU A 63 -1.73 8.98 11.62
N GLU A 64 -2.79 9.34 12.33
CA GLU A 64 -3.55 8.42 13.17
C GLU A 64 -4.73 7.84 12.38
N ILE A 65 -4.85 6.52 12.36
CA ILE A 65 -5.90 5.78 11.67
C ILE A 65 -6.58 4.87 12.67
N ASN A 66 -7.84 5.18 12.99
CA ASN A 66 -8.65 4.29 13.79
C ASN A 66 -9.20 3.16 12.91
N LEU A 67 -9.10 1.93 13.39
CA LEU A 67 -9.54 0.72 12.72
C LEU A 67 -10.59 0.02 13.58
N GLU A 68 -11.74 -0.24 12.97
CA GLU A 68 -12.76 -1.10 13.55
C GLU A 68 -12.49 -2.55 13.12
N LYS A 69 -12.27 -3.42 14.11
CA LYS A 69 -12.06 -4.85 13.89
C LYS A 69 -13.31 -5.47 13.29
N THR A 70 -13.18 -6.18 12.17
CA THR A 70 -14.15 -7.22 11.84
C THR A 70 -13.64 -8.57 12.37
N PRO A 71 -14.52 -9.41 12.93
CA PRO A 71 -14.11 -10.70 13.47
C PRO A 71 -13.72 -11.63 12.32
N ASN A 72 -12.44 -12.04 12.28
CA ASN A 72 -11.87 -13.28 11.69
C ASN A 72 -10.52 -13.12 10.95
N SER A 73 -9.85 -11.97 11.03
CA SER A 73 -8.61 -11.80 10.26
C SER A 73 -7.47 -12.62 10.84
N SER A 74 -6.70 -13.28 9.97
CA SER A 74 -5.48 -13.94 10.44
C SER A 74 -4.50 -12.86 10.91
N ARG A 75 -3.94 -13.04 12.12
CA ARG A 75 -3.00 -12.11 12.75
C ARG A 75 -1.87 -11.67 11.81
N ASP A 76 -1.33 -12.64 11.08
CA ASP A 76 -0.22 -12.46 10.15
C ASP A 76 -0.60 -11.67 8.91
N GLU A 77 -1.74 -11.99 8.28
CA GLU A 77 -2.20 -11.25 7.10
C GLU A 77 -2.64 -9.84 7.47
N ASN A 78 -3.21 -9.65 8.66
CA ASN A 78 -3.56 -8.32 9.16
C ASN A 78 -2.30 -7.46 9.36
N THR A 79 -1.31 -7.99 10.07
CA THR A 79 -0.03 -7.29 10.29
C THR A 79 0.67 -6.95 8.98
N LYS A 80 0.69 -7.89 8.04
CA LYS A 80 1.24 -7.68 6.70
C LYS A 80 0.53 -6.54 5.97
N GLU A 81 -0.80 -6.52 5.99
CA GLU A 81 -1.59 -5.50 5.31
C GLU A 81 -1.32 -4.12 5.91
N LEU A 82 -1.31 -4.01 7.24
CA LEU A 82 -1.00 -2.75 7.93
C LEU A 82 0.42 -2.28 7.64
N PHE A 83 1.40 -3.18 7.59
CA PHE A 83 2.77 -2.83 7.19
C PHE A 83 2.83 -2.29 5.77
N ILE A 84 2.21 -2.97 4.79
CA ILE A 84 2.18 -2.55 3.38
C ILE A 84 1.51 -1.18 3.25
N ASN A 85 0.36 -0.99 3.90
CA ASN A 85 -0.35 0.28 3.87
C ASN A 85 0.46 1.40 4.50
N GLY A 86 1.16 1.11 5.61
CA GLY A 86 2.04 2.07 6.25
C GLY A 86 3.19 2.50 5.35
N VAL A 87 3.90 1.55 4.72
CA VAL A 87 4.93 1.86 3.71
C VAL A 87 4.36 2.69 2.57
N ASN A 88 3.19 2.33 2.06
CA ASN A 88 2.53 3.08 0.99
C ASN A 88 2.22 4.52 1.41
N LEU A 89 1.72 4.74 2.62
CA LEU A 89 1.44 6.09 3.13
C LEU A 89 2.72 6.90 3.29
N LEU A 90 3.79 6.30 3.85
CA LEU A 90 5.09 6.93 4.00
C LEU A 90 5.74 7.30 2.65
N VAL A 91 5.55 6.50 1.61
CA VAL A 91 6.07 6.78 0.26
C VAL A 91 5.22 7.80 -0.47
N LEU A 92 3.89 7.65 -0.42
CA LEU A 92 2.97 8.40 -1.27
C LEU A 92 2.65 9.78 -0.72
N THR A 93 2.85 9.96 0.58
CA THR A 93 2.72 11.26 1.25
C THR A 93 4.10 11.68 1.79
N ASP A 94 4.17 12.78 2.53
CA ASP A 94 5.39 13.16 3.26
C ASP A 94 5.26 13.05 4.79
N ILE A 95 4.29 12.26 5.28
CA ILE A 95 4.21 11.84 6.69
C ILE A 95 5.45 11.05 7.10
N ASP A 96 5.84 11.16 8.36
CA ASP A 96 6.98 10.47 8.97
C ASP A 96 6.55 9.22 9.75
N GLU A 97 5.28 9.12 10.13
CA GLU A 97 4.75 8.06 10.99
C GLU A 97 3.28 7.79 10.70
N VAL A 98 2.90 6.51 10.74
CA VAL A 98 1.51 6.05 10.73
C VAL A 98 1.25 5.30 12.03
N ASN A 99 0.20 5.69 12.74
CA ASN A 99 -0.27 5.05 13.96
C ASN A 99 -1.66 4.43 13.73
N TYR A 100 -1.77 3.14 13.98
CA TYR A 100 -3.01 2.37 13.90
C TYR A 100 -3.59 2.16 15.29
N ASN A 101 -4.83 2.62 15.48
CA ASN A 101 -5.55 2.51 16.75
C ASN A 101 -6.71 1.53 16.57
N GLY A 102 -6.84 0.54 17.45
CA GLY A 102 -7.90 -0.46 17.37
C GLY A 102 -7.70 -1.57 18.41
N GLU A 103 -8.76 -2.32 18.69
CA GLU A 103 -8.69 -3.46 19.61
C GLU A 103 -7.92 -4.62 18.97
N ASP A 104 -7.05 -5.26 19.76
CA ASP A 104 -6.25 -6.44 19.37
C ASP A 104 -5.36 -6.24 18.12
N LEU A 105 -4.81 -5.04 17.92
CA LEU A 105 -3.81 -4.81 16.88
C LEU A 105 -2.45 -5.34 17.32
N ASP A 106 -1.93 -6.32 16.58
CA ASP A 106 -0.56 -6.82 16.75
C ASP A 106 0.51 -5.91 16.13
N PHE A 107 0.07 -4.95 15.32
CA PHE A 107 0.90 -3.94 14.68
C PHE A 107 0.20 -2.59 14.79
N SER A 108 0.74 -1.71 15.63
CA SER A 108 0.12 -0.45 15.98
C SER A 108 0.69 0.76 15.24
N GLY A 109 1.71 0.59 14.40
CA GLY A 109 2.26 1.71 13.65
C GLY A 109 3.61 1.43 13.00
N ILE A 110 4.04 2.39 12.19
CA ILE A 110 5.31 2.38 11.46
C ILE A 110 5.79 3.79 11.24
N ASP A 111 7.06 4.02 11.55
CA ASP A 111 7.78 5.23 11.19
C ASP A 111 8.72 5.00 10.00
N LYS A 112 9.23 6.11 9.44
CA LYS A 112 10.19 6.08 8.33
C LYS A 112 11.45 5.29 8.63
N ASP A 113 11.97 5.34 9.84
CA ASP A 113 13.25 4.71 10.17
C ASP A 113 13.10 3.20 10.18
N PHE A 114 12.06 2.70 10.86
CA PHE A 114 11.69 1.29 10.85
C PHE A 114 11.38 0.80 9.43
N ALA A 115 10.58 1.55 8.65
CA ALA A 115 10.31 1.20 7.26
C ALA A 115 11.60 1.11 6.43
N ASN A 116 12.49 2.10 6.56
CA ASN A 116 13.75 2.13 5.83
C ASN A 116 14.68 0.98 6.20
N GLU A 117 14.72 0.57 7.47
CA GLU A 117 15.49 -0.59 7.91
C GLU A 117 15.04 -1.84 7.16
N ILE A 118 13.74 -2.14 7.17
CA ILE A 118 13.19 -3.34 6.54
C ILE A 118 13.37 -3.29 5.02
N LEU A 119 13.06 -2.16 4.40
CA LEU A 119 13.20 -1.98 2.95
C LEU A 119 14.66 -2.09 2.50
N THR A 120 15.61 -1.61 3.31
CA THR A 120 17.04 -1.72 3.00
C THR A 120 17.50 -3.17 3.07
N ILE A 121 17.16 -3.88 4.16
CA ILE A 121 17.56 -5.28 4.37
C ILE A 121 16.98 -6.19 3.27
N LYS A 122 15.69 -6.02 2.94
CA LYS A 122 15.00 -6.94 2.03
C LYS A 122 15.11 -6.57 0.55
N TYR A 123 15.19 -5.28 0.23
CA TYR A 123 15.06 -4.81 -1.16
C TYR A 123 16.16 -3.86 -1.61
N ASP A 124 17.12 -3.51 -0.74
CA ASP A 124 18.14 -2.49 -1.02
C ASP A 124 17.50 -1.18 -1.51
N LYS A 125 16.45 -0.73 -0.79
CA LYS A 125 15.67 0.47 -1.08
C LYS A 125 15.33 1.22 0.20
N LYS A 126 15.16 2.53 0.09
CA LYS A 126 14.56 3.39 1.11
C LYS A 126 13.26 4.00 0.61
N ILE A 127 12.44 4.50 1.53
CA ILE A 127 11.20 5.25 1.24
C ILE A 127 11.43 6.32 0.18
N GLU A 128 12.54 7.05 0.28
CA GLU A 128 12.88 8.13 -0.67
C GLU A 128 13.19 7.60 -2.09
N ASP A 129 13.77 6.40 -2.22
CA ASP A 129 14.01 5.77 -3.51
C ASP A 129 12.68 5.38 -4.17
N LEU A 130 11.77 4.82 -3.37
CA LEU A 130 10.43 4.46 -3.81
C LEU A 130 9.62 5.71 -4.19
N ARG A 131 9.74 6.80 -3.44
CA ARG A 131 9.06 8.08 -3.74
C ARG A 131 9.54 8.73 -5.04
N LYS A 132 10.75 8.40 -5.50
CA LYS A 132 11.34 8.89 -6.76
C LYS A 132 11.01 8.04 -7.98
N SER A 133 10.69 6.76 -7.82
CA SER A 133 10.48 5.83 -8.93
C SER A 133 9.18 5.02 -8.80
N GLU A 134 8.25 5.22 -9.74
CA GLU A 134 7.02 4.41 -9.82
C GLU A 134 7.32 2.92 -10.03
N GLU A 135 8.36 2.63 -10.82
CA GLU A 135 8.80 1.26 -11.07
C GLU A 135 9.28 0.59 -9.79
N ALA A 136 10.15 1.25 -9.02
CA ALA A 136 10.65 0.71 -7.76
C ALA A 136 9.53 0.56 -6.72
N PHE A 137 8.63 1.54 -6.63
CA PHE A 137 7.45 1.49 -5.77
C PHE A 137 6.55 0.29 -6.10
N ASN A 138 6.26 0.06 -7.38
CA ASN A 138 5.42 -1.05 -7.81
C ASN A 138 6.12 -2.39 -7.59
N GLU A 139 7.43 -2.49 -7.90
CA GLU A 139 8.22 -3.71 -7.69
C GLU A 139 8.22 -4.12 -6.22
N VAL A 140 8.50 -3.18 -5.30
CA VAL A 140 8.51 -3.45 -3.86
C VAL A 140 7.12 -3.81 -3.35
N ASN A 141 6.07 -3.13 -3.79
CA ASN A 141 4.70 -3.47 -3.40
C ASN A 141 4.31 -4.89 -3.83
N GLU A 142 4.64 -5.27 -5.06
CA GLU A 142 4.35 -6.61 -5.55
C GLU A 142 5.16 -7.69 -4.81
N LYS A 143 6.43 -7.40 -4.45
CA LYS A 143 7.22 -8.30 -3.59
C LYS A 143 6.61 -8.44 -2.20
N LEU A 144 6.29 -7.33 -1.52
CA LEU A 144 5.68 -7.33 -0.19
C LEU A 144 4.35 -8.11 -0.18
N LYS A 145 3.49 -7.92 -1.19
CA LYS A 145 2.23 -8.66 -1.31
C LYS A 145 2.42 -10.16 -1.48
N ASN A 146 3.51 -10.61 -2.09
CA ASN A 146 3.78 -12.03 -2.32
C ASN A 146 4.64 -12.69 -1.23
N GLU A 147 5.23 -11.90 -0.32
CA GLU A 147 6.01 -12.44 0.80
C GLU A 147 5.14 -13.11 1.86
N LYS A 148 5.69 -14.12 2.54
CA LYS A 148 5.09 -14.61 3.78
C LYS A 148 5.47 -13.68 4.92
N PHE A 149 4.47 -13.26 5.67
CA PHE A 149 4.66 -12.51 6.91
C PHE A 149 4.30 -13.46 8.03
N GLU A 150 5.23 -13.78 8.90
CA GLU A 150 4.92 -14.49 10.14
C GLU A 150 5.21 -13.49 11.27
N THR A 151 4.22 -13.10 12.08
CA THR A 151 4.38 -12.09 13.13
C THR A 151 5.49 -12.43 14.13
N GLY A 152 5.84 -13.72 14.28
CA GLY A 152 7.02 -14.17 15.02
C GLY A 152 8.34 -14.08 14.24
N ALA A 153 8.31 -14.21 12.91
CA ALA A 153 9.48 -14.14 12.03
C ALA A 153 9.79 -12.72 11.54
N VAL A 154 8.86 -11.75 11.60
CA VAL A 154 9.23 -10.34 11.41
C VAL A 154 10.32 -9.98 12.43
N HIS A 155 10.17 -10.36 13.71
CA HIS A 155 11.25 -10.17 14.67
C HIS A 155 12.49 -11.09 14.42
N TYR A 156 12.34 -12.28 13.83
CA TYR A 156 13.40 -13.32 13.78
C TYR A 156 14.15 -13.46 12.43
N GLU A 157 13.50 -13.20 11.30
CA GLU A 157 14.11 -13.09 9.95
C GLU A 157 14.77 -11.73 9.74
N MET A 158 14.33 -10.66 10.44
CA MET A 158 14.97 -9.34 10.37
C MET A 158 16.29 -9.26 11.18
N MET A 159 16.60 -10.29 11.98
CA MET A 159 17.84 -10.42 12.77
C MET A 159 18.85 -11.43 12.19
N LYS A 160 18.63 -11.96 10.97
CA LYS A 160 19.57 -12.87 10.28
C LYS A 160 20.12 -12.28 9.00
#